data_AF-A0A090C0E8-F1
#
_entry.id   AF-A0A090C0E8-F1
#
_cell.length_a   1.000
_cell.length_b   1.000
_cell.length_c   1.000
_cell.angle_alpha   90.00
_cell.angle_beta   90.00
_cell.angle_gamma   90.00
#
_symmetry.space_group_name_H-M   'P 1'
#
loop_
_entity.id
_entity.type
_entity.pdbx_description
1 polymer ?
#
loop_
_entity_poly.entity_id
_entity_poly.type
_entity_poly.pdbx_seq_one_letter_code
_entity_poly.pdbx_strand_id
1 'polypeptide(L)'
;TQMFRGKRSDFGEDRHLTILMLAAGYRTEYVRDAVAATVVPDTLRPYLRQQLRWARSTYRDTLLALRLLPRLDRYLTLDVIAQNIGSLLLAISMISGFLQIVLTATAPWQACFVIASMT
;
A
#
# COMPACT_ATOMS: atom_id res chain seq x y z
N THR A 1 12.12 13.91 13.81
CA THR A 1 11.16 14.61 12.94
C THR A 1 11.45 14.32 11.49
N GLN A 2 10.52 13.73 10.75
CA GLN A 2 10.70 13.36 9.33
C GLN A 2 10.45 14.57 8.42
N MET A 3 11.37 14.82 7.49
CA MET A 3 11.22 15.83 6.44
C MET A 3 10.93 15.10 5.12
N PHE A 4 9.85 15.46 4.42
CA PHE A 4 9.56 14.97 3.07
C PHE A 4 9.51 16.14 2.10
N ARG A 5 10.37 16.12 1.08
CA ARG A 5 10.51 17.21 0.09
C ARG A 5 10.68 18.61 0.74
N GLY A 6 11.46 18.69 1.82
CA GLY A 6 11.76 19.95 2.51
C GLY A 6 10.66 20.48 3.44
N LYS A 7 9.55 19.76 3.64
CA LYS A 7 8.51 20.11 4.62
C LYS A 7 8.48 19.11 5.77
N ARG A 8 8.18 19.59 6.98
CA ARG A 8 7.82 18.70 8.11
C ARG A 8 6.59 17.91 7.70
N SER A 9 6.67 16.59 7.85
CA SER A 9 5.61 15.68 7.47
C SER A 9 5.14 14.92 8.70
N ASP A 10 3.92 15.20 9.15
CA ASP A 10 3.26 14.51 10.28
C ASP A 10 2.47 13.27 9.83
N PHE A 11 2.39 12.99 8.52
CA PHE A 11 1.69 11.83 7.98
C PHE A 11 2.58 10.58 8.01
N GLY A 12 2.03 9.42 8.40
CA GLY A 12 2.72 8.14 8.33
C GLY A 12 3.71 7.89 9.46
N GLU A 13 3.34 8.28 10.69
CA GLU A 13 4.17 8.12 11.88
C GLU A 13 4.49 6.65 12.16
N ASP A 14 3.49 5.76 12.12
CA ASP A 14 3.62 4.39 12.62
C ASP A 14 4.61 3.54 11.81
N ARG A 15 4.47 3.54 10.48
CA ARG A 15 5.36 2.77 9.60
C ARG A 15 6.77 3.35 9.60
N HIS A 16 6.91 4.68 9.60
CA HIS A 16 8.22 5.31 9.70
C HIS A 16 8.90 5.02 11.04
N LEU A 17 8.16 5.08 12.14
CA LEU A 17 8.64 4.71 13.47
C LEU A 17 9.08 3.24 13.51
N THR A 18 8.29 2.34 12.92
CA THR A 18 8.63 0.92 12.80
C THR A 18 9.93 0.71 12.02
N ILE A 19 10.10 1.42 10.90
CA ILE A 19 11.34 1.43 10.11
C ILE A 19 12.53 1.90 10.96
N LEU A 20 12.36 2.92 11.79
CA LEU A 20 13.41 3.40 12.70
C LEU A 20 13.75 2.35 13.78
N MET A 21 12.74 1.70 14.36
CA MET A 21 12.96 0.62 15.34
C MET A 21 13.72 -0.55 14.72
N LEU A 22 13.33 -0.98 13.52
CA LEU A 22 14.02 -2.04 12.77
C LEU A 22 15.45 -1.63 12.39
N ALA A 23 15.66 -0.37 11.99
CA ALA A 23 16.99 0.16 11.68
C ALA A 23 17.90 0.21 12.91
N ALA A 24 17.34 0.42 14.10
CA ALA A 24 18.04 0.36 15.38
C ALA A 24 18.29 -1.07 15.89
N GLY A 25 17.86 -2.11 15.15
CA GLY A 25 18.12 -3.51 15.48
C GLY A 25 17.04 -4.17 16.34
N TYR A 26 15.91 -3.51 16.57
CA TYR A 26 14.75 -4.13 17.22
C TYR A 26 14.00 -5.06 16.25
N ARG A 27 13.22 -5.99 16.80
CA ARG A 27 12.37 -6.91 16.05
C ARG A 27 10.89 -6.58 16.21
N THR A 28 10.09 -6.95 15.22
CA THR A 28 8.63 -6.86 15.24
C THR A 28 8.04 -8.24 15.44
N GLU A 29 7.07 -8.35 16.35
CA GLU A 29 6.38 -9.61 16.66
C GLU A 29 4.87 -9.43 16.47
N TYR A 30 4.20 -10.44 15.91
CA TYR A 30 2.74 -10.46 15.82
C TYR A 30 2.15 -11.05 17.10
N VAL A 31 1.33 -10.26 17.80
CA VAL A 31 0.64 -10.70 19.03
C VAL A 31 -0.83 -10.88 18.73
N ARG A 32 -1.29 -12.14 18.66
CA ARG A 32 -2.68 -12.48 18.30
C ARG A 32 -3.71 -11.87 19.26
N ASP A 33 -3.37 -11.78 20.54
CA ASP A 33 -4.29 -11.32 21.59
C ASP A 33 -4.33 -9.78 21.70
N ALA A 34 -3.48 -9.07 20.96
CA ALA A 34 -3.50 -7.61 20.90
C ALA A 34 -4.63 -7.14 19.98
N VAL A 35 -5.73 -6.67 20.57
CA VAL A 35 -6.91 -6.18 19.85
C VAL A 35 -6.99 -4.67 19.92
N ALA A 36 -7.22 -4.02 18.78
CA ALA A 36 -7.44 -2.58 18.68
C ALA A 36 -8.73 -2.29 17.91
N ALA A 37 -9.60 -1.44 18.46
CA ALA A 37 -10.79 -0.96 17.78
C ALA A 37 -10.45 0.31 16.98
N THR A 38 -10.98 0.42 15.76
CA THR A 38 -10.80 1.60 14.91
C THR A 38 -12.11 2.01 14.25
N VAL A 39 -12.22 3.30 13.95
CA VAL A 39 -13.35 3.84 13.21
C VAL A 39 -13.11 3.65 11.72
N VAL A 40 -14.05 3.01 11.03
CA VAL A 40 -13.98 2.80 9.58
C VAL A 40 -14.97 3.73 8.89
N PRO A 41 -14.58 4.40 7.79
CA PRO A 41 -15.50 5.15 6.95
C PRO A 41 -16.68 4.30 6.48
N ASP A 42 -17.89 4.82 6.64
CA ASP A 42 -19.15 4.22 6.20
C ASP A 42 -19.58 4.67 4.78
N THR A 43 -18.87 5.65 4.23
CA THR A 43 -19.17 6.25 2.93
C THR A 43 -17.94 6.22 2.03
N LEU A 44 -18.20 6.18 0.72
CA LEU A 44 -17.13 6.00 -0.29
C LEU A 44 -16.14 7.17 -0.30
N ARG A 45 -16.59 8.42 -0.12
CA ARG A 45 -15.72 9.60 -0.25
C ARG A 45 -14.65 9.66 0.85
N PRO A 46 -14.96 9.52 2.15
CA PRO A 46 -13.93 9.44 3.20
C PRO A 46 -13.08 8.17 3.08
N TYR A 47 -13.67 7.04 2.67
CA TYR A 47 -12.93 5.80 2.40
C TYR A 47 -11.82 6.02 1.35
N LEU A 48 -12.15 6.60 0.19
CA LEU A 48 -11.18 6.87 -0.87
C LEU A 48 -10.08 7.83 -0.41
N ARG A 49 -10.43 8.86 0.37
CA ARG A 49 -9.41 9.77 0.95
C ARG A 49 -8.47 9.03 1.90
N GLN A 50 -8.98 8.10 2.69
CA GLN A 50 -8.19 7.26 3.57
C GLN A 50 -7.24 6.35 2.79
N GLN A 51 -7.74 5.66 1.76
CA GLN A 51 -6.91 4.81 0.89
C GLN A 51 -5.81 5.61 0.19
N LEU A 52 -6.12 6.79 -0.36
CA LEU A 52 -5.13 7.67 -0.99
C LEU A 52 -4.08 8.19 0.00
N ARG A 53 -4.47 8.44 1.26
CA ARG A 53 -3.53 8.83 2.32
C ARG A 53 -2.59 7.68 2.65
N TRP A 54 -3.11 6.45 2.79
CA TRP A 54 -2.31 5.25 3.06
C TRP A 54 -1.36 4.94 1.91
N ALA A 55 -1.85 4.93 0.67
CA ALA A 55 -1.04 4.69 -0.51
C ALA A 55 0.14 5.68 -0.59
N ARG A 56 -0.11 6.98 -0.38
CA ARG A 56 0.97 8.00 -0.36
C ARG A 56 2.03 7.72 0.71
N SER A 57 1.62 7.30 1.91
CA SER A 57 2.58 6.93 2.97
C SER A 57 3.39 5.71 2.59
N THR A 58 2.73 4.66 2.07
CA THR A 58 3.40 3.42 1.65
C THR A 58 4.48 3.68 0.60
N TYR A 59 4.18 4.46 -0.45
CA TYR A 59 5.18 4.75 -1.48
C TYR A 59 6.35 5.59 -0.98
N ARG A 60 6.08 6.56 -0.11
CA ARG A 60 7.14 7.36 0.52
C ARG A 60 8.08 6.49 1.34
N ASP A 61 7.51 5.61 2.17
CA ASP A 61 8.28 4.83 3.14
C ASP A 61 8.93 3.59 2.50
N THR A 62 8.43 3.13 1.35
CA THR A 62 9.03 2.02 0.58
C THR A 62 10.50 2.29 0.26
N LEU A 63 10.86 3.49 -0.22
CA LEU A 63 12.26 3.81 -0.56
C LEU A 63 13.20 3.73 0.64
N LEU A 64 12.70 4.03 1.84
CA LEU A 64 13.45 3.90 3.09
C LEU A 64 13.55 2.43 3.53
N ALA A 65 12.45 1.69 3.38
CA ALA A 65 12.37 0.27 3.73
C ALA A 65 13.20 -0.64 2.78
N LEU A 66 13.42 -0.25 1.52
CA LEU A 66 14.22 -1.03 0.55
C LEU A 66 15.61 -1.40 1.08
N ARG A 67 16.25 -0.49 1.83
CA ARG A 67 17.58 -0.73 2.43
C ARG A 67 17.54 -1.68 3.61
N LEU A 68 16.37 -1.84 4.23
CA LEU A 68 16.15 -2.72 5.37
C LEU A 68 15.65 -4.10 4.93
N LEU A 69 15.13 -4.27 3.71
CA LEU A 69 14.57 -5.53 3.21
C LEU A 69 15.43 -6.78 3.53
N PRO A 70 16.76 -6.79 3.32
CA PRO A 70 17.57 -7.97 3.61
C PRO A 70 17.61 -8.37 5.10
N ARG A 71 17.21 -7.47 5.99
CA ARG A 71 17.18 -7.65 7.44
C ARG A 71 15.77 -7.96 7.97
N LEU A 72 14.74 -7.86 7.12
CA LEU A 72 13.38 -8.17 7.51
C LEU A 72 13.12 -9.67 7.43
N ASP A 73 12.11 -10.12 8.17
CA ASP A 73 11.55 -11.46 7.99
C ASP A 73 11.06 -11.66 6.53
N ARG A 74 11.10 -12.91 6.08
CA ARG A 74 10.68 -13.27 4.71
C ARG A 74 9.25 -12.88 4.43
N TYR A 75 8.35 -13.03 5.40
CA TYR A 75 6.95 -12.65 5.24
C TYR A 75 6.80 -11.14 5.01
N LEU A 76 7.48 -10.31 5.81
CA LEU A 76 7.47 -8.86 5.67
C LEU A 76 8.09 -8.40 4.35
N THR A 77 9.14 -9.08 3.89
CA THR A 77 9.76 -8.82 2.59
C THR A 77 8.78 -9.11 1.45
N LEU A 78 8.07 -10.25 1.50
CA LEU A 78 7.04 -10.59 0.54
C LEU A 78 5.88 -9.59 0.55
N ASP A 79 5.43 -9.16 1.73
CA ASP A 79 4.35 -8.18 1.87
C ASP A 79 4.73 -6.82 1.25
N VAL A 80 5.94 -6.32 1.50
CA VAL A 80 6.43 -5.07 0.90
C VAL A 80 6.52 -5.17 -0.62
N ILE A 81 7.03 -6.28 -1.15
CA ILE A 81 7.11 -6.53 -2.59
C ILE A 81 5.70 -6.61 -3.19
N ALA A 82 4.79 -7.39 -2.57
CA ALA A 82 3.43 -7.58 -3.04
C ALA A 82 2.64 -6.27 -3.05
N GLN A 83 2.77 -5.42 -2.02
CA GLN A 83 2.10 -4.11 -1.99
C GLN A 83 2.56 -3.18 -3.12
N ASN A 84 3.85 -3.16 -3.44
CA ASN A 84 4.40 -2.29 -4.49
C ASN A 84 4.17 -2.83 -5.91
N ILE A 85 4.34 -4.13 -6.12
CA ILE A 85 4.06 -4.76 -7.42
C ILE A 85 2.56 -4.76 -7.68
N GLY A 86 1.75 -5.14 -6.69
CA GLY A 86 0.29 -5.20 -6.83
C GLY A 86 -0.31 -3.86 -7.22
N SER A 87 0.19 -2.75 -6.65
CA SER A 87 -0.30 -1.42 -6.99
C SER A 87 0.13 -0.97 -8.39
N LEU A 88 1.34 -1.34 -8.84
CA LEU A 88 1.78 -1.12 -10.22
C LEU A 88 0.93 -1.92 -11.21
N LEU A 89 0.69 -3.19 -10.93
CA LEU A 89 -0.13 -4.07 -11.77
C LEU A 89 -1.57 -3.56 -11.86
N LEU A 90 -2.13 -3.05 -10.76
CA LEU A 90 -3.45 -2.41 -10.76
C LEU A 90 -3.47 -1.18 -11.67
N ALA A 91 -2.45 -0.32 -11.59
CA ALA A 91 -2.36 0.86 -12.44
C ALA A 91 -2.25 0.48 -13.93
N ILE A 92 -1.41 -0.50 -14.26
CA ILE A 92 -1.27 -1.02 -15.63
C ILE A 92 -2.60 -1.61 -16.12
N SER A 93 -3.30 -2.38 -15.29
CA SER A 93 -4.60 -2.99 -15.62
C SER A 93 -5.69 -1.94 -15.87
N MET A 94 -5.71 -0.85 -15.10
CA MET A 94 -6.64 0.26 -15.32
C MET A 94 -6.35 0.99 -16.64
N ILE A 95 -5.07 1.25 -16.93
CA ILE A 95 -4.65 1.89 -18.18
C ILE A 95 -4.97 1.00 -19.38
N SER A 96 -4.68 -0.30 -19.30
CA SER A 96 -4.96 -1.23 -20.39
C SER A 96 -6.46 -1.36 -20.65
N GLY A 97 -7.28 -1.47 -19.60
CA GLY A 97 -8.74 -1.49 -19.72
C GLY A 97 -9.29 -0.21 -20.35
N PHE A 98 -8.76 0.96 -19.98
CA PHE A 98 -9.15 2.23 -20.60
C PHE A 98 -8.74 2.31 -22.07
N LEU A 99 -7.50 1.93 -22.40
CA LEU A 99 -7.00 1.89 -23.77
C LEU A 99 -7.81 0.94 -24.65
N GLN A 100 -8.23 -0.21 -24.11
CA GLN A 100 -9.11 -1.13 -24.83
C GLN A 100 -10.44 -0.46 -25.20
N ILE A 101 -11.10 0.19 -24.25
CA ILE A 101 -12.35 0.91 -24.53
C ILE A 101 -12.15 1.97 -25.62
N VAL A 102 -11.07 2.75 -25.54
CA VAL A 102 -10.79 3.84 -26.49
C VAL A 102 -10.45 3.32 -27.89
N LEU A 103 -9.65 2.26 -28.00
CA LEU A 103 -9.14 1.77 -29.27
C LEU A 103 -10.12 0.83 -29.98
N THR A 104 -10.90 0.06 -29.23
CA THR A 104 -11.75 -1.00 -29.79
C THR A 104 -13.24 -0.81 -29.51
N ALA A 105 -13.65 0.24 -28.79
CA ALA A 105 -15.05 0.53 -28.43
C ALA A 105 -15.74 -0.63 -27.69
N THR A 106 -14.96 -1.45 -27.01
CA THR A 106 -15.36 -2.73 -26.43
C THR A 106 -14.90 -2.71 -24.96
N ALA A 107 -15.76 -3.13 -24.02
CA ALA A 107 -15.52 -3.03 -22.56
C ALA A 107 -14.83 -4.26 -21.94
N PRO A 108 -13.78 -4.17 -21.10
CA PRO A 108 -12.88 -5.26 -20.63
C PRO A 108 -13.52 -6.45 -19.85
N TRP A 109 -14.41 -7.22 -20.49
CA TRP A 109 -15.08 -8.46 -20.06
C TRP A 109 -14.20 -9.40 -19.27
N GLN A 110 -12.97 -9.65 -19.71
CA GLN A 110 -12.07 -10.59 -19.04
C GLN A 110 -11.72 -10.10 -17.63
N ALA A 111 -11.40 -8.81 -17.50
CA ALA A 111 -11.16 -8.20 -16.19
C ALA A 111 -12.45 -8.17 -15.35
N CYS A 112 -13.59 -7.83 -15.96
CA CYS A 112 -14.88 -7.85 -15.28
C CYS A 112 -15.24 -9.25 -14.76
N PHE A 113 -15.02 -10.29 -15.55
CA PHE A 113 -15.30 -11.68 -15.18
C PHE A 113 -14.38 -12.14 -14.05
N VAL A 114 -13.08 -11.86 -14.13
CA VAL A 114 -12.14 -12.19 -13.05
C VAL A 114 -12.57 -11.51 -11.75
N ILE A 115 -12.88 -10.20 -11.78
CA ILE A 115 -13.34 -9.47 -10.59
C ILE A 115 -14.62 -10.09 -10.02
N ALA A 116 -15.61 -10.37 -10.86
CA ALA A 116 -16.87 -10.98 -10.42
C ALA A 116 -16.70 -12.41 -9.87
N SER A 117 -15.67 -13.14 -10.31
CA SER A 117 -15.37 -14.48 -9.79
C SER A 117 -14.62 -14.47 -8.45
N MET A 118 -14.08 -13.32 -8.03
CA MET A 118 -13.35 -13.17 -6.75
C MET A 118 -14.25 -12.73 -5.59
N THR A 119 -15.52 -12.38 -5.86
CA THR A 119 -16.54 -11.99 -4.87
C THR A 119 -17.50 -13.14 -4.60
#